data_AF-B4FTK3-F1
#
_entry.id   AF-B4FTK3-F1
#
_cell.length_a   1.000
_cell.length_b   1.000
_cell.length_c   1.000
_cell.angle_alpha   90.00
_cell.angle_beta   90.00
_cell.angle_gamma   90.00
#
_symmetry.space_group_name_H-M   'P 1'
#
loop_
_entity.id
_entity.type
_entity.pdbx_description
1 polymer ?
#
loop_
_entity_poly.entity_id
_entity_poly.type
_entity_poly.pdbx_seq_one_letter_code
_entity_poly.pdbx_strand_id
1 'polypeptide(L)'
;MAGIGPIRQDWEPVVVRKKAPTAAAKKDEKAVNAARRSGAEIETMKKFNAGMNKAASSGTSLNTKRLDDDTENLALWVLASQWLFPMLLSMMLVLEL
;
A
#
# COMPACT_ATOMS: atom_id res chain seq x y z
N MET A 1 57.38 32.07 -28.30
CA MET A 1 56.04 31.45 -28.46
C MET A 1 56.15 29.95 -28.14
N ALA A 2 55.82 29.52 -26.92
CA ALA A 2 55.74 28.10 -26.60
C ALA A 2 54.30 27.62 -26.86
N GLY A 3 54.14 26.75 -27.86
CA GLY A 3 52.85 26.19 -28.23
C GLY A 3 52.36 25.22 -27.15
N ILE A 4 51.16 25.49 -26.63
CA ILE A 4 50.40 24.55 -25.81
C ILE A 4 50.08 23.35 -26.70
N GLY A 5 50.69 22.19 -26.41
CA GLY A 5 50.31 20.92 -27.03
C GLY A 5 48.86 20.55 -26.69
N PRO A 6 48.19 19.72 -27.52
CA PRO A 6 46.78 19.42 -27.36
C PRO A 6 46.51 18.79 -25.99
N ILE A 7 45.70 19.47 -25.17
CA ILE A 7 45.26 18.98 -23.86
C ILE A 7 44.38 17.74 -24.11
N ARG A 8 44.95 16.55 -23.94
CA ARG A 8 44.21 15.29 -24.02
C ARG A 8 43.50 15.07 -22.68
N GLN A 9 42.18 14.90 -22.74
CA GLN A 9 41.37 14.59 -21.56
C GLN A 9 41.43 13.07 -21.32
N ASP A 10 42.22 12.63 -20.35
CA ASP A 10 42.54 11.22 -20.07
C ASP A 10 41.44 10.45 -19.32
N TRP A 11 40.21 10.96 -19.26
CA TRP A 11 39.09 10.28 -18.59
C TRP A 11 38.03 9.82 -19.59
N GLU A 12 37.68 8.53 -19.53
CA GLU A 12 36.55 7.99 -20.27
C GLU A 12 35.24 8.59 -19.72
N PRO A 13 34.30 9.07 -20.56
CA PRO A 13 33.10 9.73 -20.08
C PRO A 13 32.19 8.73 -19.33
N VAL A 14 32.18 8.83 -18.00
CA VAL A 14 31.28 8.04 -17.15
C VAL A 14 29.85 8.60 -17.26
N VAL A 15 28.98 7.84 -17.91
CA VAL A 15 27.55 8.18 -18.01
C VAL A 15 26.85 7.83 -16.68
N VAL A 16 26.79 8.80 -15.77
CA VAL A 16 26.03 8.67 -14.53
C VAL A 16 24.53 8.74 -14.83
N ARG A 17 23.89 7.57 -14.95
CA ARG A 17 22.43 7.48 -15.14
C ARG A 17 21.71 7.74 -13.82
N LYS A 18 21.07 8.90 -13.69
CA LYS A 18 20.12 9.16 -12.59
C LYS A 18 18.90 8.25 -12.77
N LYS A 19 18.67 7.35 -11.81
CA LYS A 19 17.46 6.54 -11.76
C LYS A 19 16.25 7.45 -11.57
N ALA A 20 15.16 7.14 -12.27
CA ALA A 20 13.90 7.86 -12.10
C ALA A 20 13.43 7.75 -10.63
N PRO A 21 12.98 8.85 -10.03
CA PRO A 21 12.48 8.83 -8.66
C PRO A 21 11.27 7.91 -8.55
N THR A 22 11.33 6.98 -7.60
CA THR A 22 10.25 6.04 -7.27
C THR A 22 9.05 6.79 -6.67
N ALA A 23 7.85 6.19 -6.73
CA ALA A 23 6.62 6.84 -6.28
C ALA A 23 6.64 7.30 -4.80
N ALA A 24 7.41 6.61 -3.94
CA ALA A 24 7.64 7.03 -2.57
C ALA A 24 8.47 8.33 -2.50
N ALA A 25 9.53 8.44 -3.30
CA ALA A 25 10.40 9.62 -3.34
C ALA A 25 9.69 10.87 -3.90
N LYS A 26 8.63 10.69 -4.70
CA LYS A 26 7.78 11.80 -5.18
C LYS A 26 6.95 12.44 -4.05
N LYS A 27 6.73 11.73 -2.94
CA LYS A 27 6.00 12.22 -1.77
C LYS A 27 6.90 12.84 -0.70
N ASP A 28 8.23 12.78 -0.89
CA ASP A 28 9.19 13.39 0.03
C ASP A 28 9.09 14.93 -0.01
N GLU A 29 9.20 15.57 1.16
CA GLU A 29 9.09 17.03 1.30
C GLU A 29 10.05 17.80 0.39
N LYS A 30 11.25 17.24 0.15
CA LYS A 30 12.23 17.82 -0.77
C LYS A 30 11.76 17.81 -2.22
N ALA A 31 11.08 16.75 -2.65
CA ALA A 31 10.51 16.65 -3.99
C ALA A 31 9.32 17.60 -4.17
N VAL A 32 8.46 17.71 -3.14
CA VAL A 32 7.32 18.65 -3.14
C VAL A 32 7.82 20.11 -3.18
N ASN A 33 8.84 20.45 -2.41
CA ASN A 33 9.42 21.80 -2.40
C ASN A 33 10.12 22.14 -3.72
N ALA A 34 10.79 21.18 -4.35
CA ALA A 34 11.38 21.36 -5.68
C ALA A 34 10.29 21.61 -6.74
N ALA A 35 9.22 20.80 -6.73
CA ALA A 35 8.08 20.96 -7.63
C ALA A 35 7.39 22.33 -7.45
N ARG A 36 7.25 22.80 -6.19
CA ARG A 36 6.67 24.13 -5.89
C ARG A 36 7.50 25.27 -6.46
N ARG A 37 8.83 25.13 -6.47
CA ARG A 37 9.74 26.14 -7.02
C ARG A 37 9.82 26.10 -8.54
N SER A 38 9.66 24.92 -9.15
CA SER A 38 9.68 24.76 -10.60
C SER A 38 8.31 25.01 -11.26
N GLY A 39 7.27 25.32 -10.50
CA GLY A 39 5.91 25.50 -11.01
C GLY A 39 5.29 24.20 -11.55
N ALA A 40 5.80 23.04 -11.12
CA ALA A 40 5.24 21.75 -11.51
C ALA A 40 3.92 21.49 -10.76
N GLU A 41 3.02 20.73 -11.37
CA GLU A 41 1.74 20.38 -10.77
C GLU A 41 1.93 19.54 -9.50
N ILE A 42 1.33 20.00 -8.40
CA ILE A 42 1.33 19.30 -7.10
C ILE A 42 -0.08 18.82 -6.86
N GLU A 43 -0.27 17.50 -6.93
CA GLU A 43 -1.53 16.88 -6.57
C GLU A 43 -1.74 17.00 -5.05
N THR A 44 -2.84 17.65 -4.64
CA THR A 44 -3.19 17.80 -3.23
C THR A 44 -4.44 16.98 -2.93
N MET A 45 -4.32 16.06 -1.98
CA MET A 45 -5.45 15.28 -1.47
C MET A 45 -5.71 15.65 -0.01
N LYS A 46 -6.96 16.01 0.28
CA LYS A 46 -7.44 16.19 1.65
C LYS A 46 -7.51 14.82 2.33
N LYS A 47 -6.79 14.66 3.44
CA LYS A 47 -6.79 13.41 4.22
C LYS A 47 -8.18 13.13 4.79
N PHE A 48 -8.53 11.86 4.90
CA PHE A 48 -9.73 11.41 5.63
C PHE A 48 -9.68 11.96 7.05
N ASN A 49 -10.75 12.63 7.49
CA ASN A 49 -10.86 13.40 8.76
C ASN A 49 -10.08 14.73 8.85
N ALA A 50 -9.58 15.29 7.74
CA ALA A 50 -8.95 16.61 7.78
C ALA A 50 -9.95 17.70 8.19
N GLY A 51 -9.61 18.47 9.23
CA GLY A 51 -10.44 19.51 9.82
C GLY A 51 -11.11 19.13 11.15
N MET A 52 -10.91 17.90 11.63
CA MET A 52 -11.34 17.47 12.97
C MET A 52 -10.13 17.32 13.91
N ASN A 53 -10.34 17.56 15.21
CA ASN A 53 -9.33 17.37 16.28
C ASN A 53 -9.12 15.89 16.67
N LYS A 54 -9.72 14.95 15.94
CA LYS A 54 -9.54 13.52 16.14
C LYS A 54 -8.15 13.13 15.68
N ALA A 55 -7.27 12.76 16.61
CA ALA A 55 -5.91 12.34 16.29
C ALA A 55 -5.93 11.14 15.33
N ALA A 56 -5.02 11.09 14.36
CA ALA A 56 -4.91 9.98 13.41
C ALA A 56 -4.71 8.61 14.11
N SER A 57 -4.14 8.63 15.31
CA SER A 57 -3.96 7.47 16.20
C SER A 57 -5.17 7.14 17.07
N SER A 58 -6.19 8.00 17.10
CA SER A 58 -7.40 7.83 17.92
C SER A 58 -8.57 7.17 17.18
N GLY A 59 -8.37 6.82 15.92
CA GLY A 59 -9.23 5.90 15.18
C GLY A 59 -8.72 4.46 15.26
N THR A 60 -9.54 3.50 14.84
CA THR A 60 -9.15 2.10 14.70
C THR A 60 -7.92 1.99 13.78
N SER A 61 -6.81 1.44 14.29
CA SER A 61 -5.59 1.17 13.51
C SER A 61 -5.72 -0.04 12.57
N LEU A 62 -6.82 -0.76 12.68
CA LEU A 62 -7.16 -1.93 11.88
C LEU A 62 -7.93 -1.52 10.63
N ASN A 63 -7.70 -2.24 9.54
CA ASN A 63 -8.41 -2.05 8.28
C ASN A 63 -9.84 -2.62 8.44
N THR A 64 -10.81 -1.80 8.83
CA THR A 64 -12.20 -2.23 9.13
C THR A 64 -12.86 -2.97 7.97
N LYS A 65 -12.47 -2.67 6.74
CA LYS A 65 -12.94 -3.40 5.56
C LYS A 65 -12.58 -4.88 5.60
N ARG A 66 -11.36 -5.22 6.05
CA ARG A 66 -10.93 -6.62 6.19
C ARG A 66 -11.70 -7.34 7.30
N LEU A 67 -12.07 -6.61 8.37
CA LEU A 67 -12.85 -7.16 9.47
C LEU A 67 -14.29 -7.49 9.05
N ASP A 68 -14.89 -6.67 8.18
CA ASP A 68 -16.23 -6.91 7.65
C ASP A 68 -16.26 -8.06 6.63
N ASP A 69 -15.18 -8.24 5.87
CA ASP A 69 -15.03 -9.30 4.86
C ASP A 69 -14.83 -10.70 5.49
N ASP A 70 -14.37 -10.81 6.74
CA ASP A 70 -14.14 -12.07 7.49
C ASP A 70 -15.49 -12.76 7.90
N THR A 71 -16.38 -13.01 6.94
CA THR A 71 -17.69 -13.66 7.10
C THR A 71 -17.65 -15.20 7.01
N GLU A 72 -16.48 -15.79 6.73
CA GLU A 72 -16.31 -17.23 6.60
C GLU A 72 -16.73 -18.01 7.85
N ASN A 73 -16.57 -17.40 9.04
CA ASN A 73 -17.00 -17.97 10.31
C ASN A 73 -18.53 -18.22 10.30
N LEU A 74 -19.34 -17.24 9.86
CA LEU A 74 -20.81 -17.36 9.82
C LEU A 74 -21.28 -18.41 8.80
N ALA A 75 -20.61 -18.54 7.66
CA ALA A 75 -20.95 -19.54 6.65
C ALA A 75 -20.74 -20.98 7.17
N LEU A 76 -19.67 -21.22 7.93
CA LEU A 76 -19.39 -22.52 8.56
C LEU A 76 -20.49 -22.94 9.55
N TRP A 77 -20.97 -22.02 10.39
CA TRP A 77 -22.05 -22.31 11.35
C TRP A 77 -23.40 -22.59 10.66
N VAL A 78 -23.71 -21.85 9.59
CA VAL A 78 -24.96 -22.06 8.83
C VAL A 78 -24.93 -23.42 8.12
N LEU A 79 -23.81 -23.79 7.49
CA LEU A 79 -23.64 -25.09 6.84
C LEU A 79 -23.71 -26.25 7.86
N ALA A 80 -23.06 -26.08 9.01
CA ALA A 80 -23.10 -27.07 10.10
C ALA A 80 -24.53 -27.29 10.62
N SER A 81 -25.31 -26.23 10.80
CA SER A 81 -26.69 -26.31 11.29
C SER A 81 -27.66 -26.87 10.24
N GLN A 82 -27.55 -26.42 8.99
CA GLN A 82 -28.50 -26.75 7.92
C GLN A 82 -28.29 -28.15 7.32
N TRP A 83 -27.04 -28.63 7.26
CA TRP A 83 -26.68 -29.86 6.53
C TRP A 83 -26.03 -30.91 7.43
N LEU A 84 -25.08 -30.52 8.29
CA LEU A 84 -24.30 -31.48 9.07
C LEU A 84 -25.11 -32.08 10.23
N PHE A 85 -25.85 -31.25 10.98
CA PHE A 85 -26.66 -31.69 12.12
C PHE A 85 -27.76 -32.72 11.75
N PRO A 86 -28.61 -32.48 10.73
CA PRO A 86 -29.61 -33.48 10.33
C PRO A 86 -28.98 -34.75 9.74
N MET A 87 -27.84 -34.63 9.03
CA MET A 87 -27.11 -35.78 8.50
C MET A 87 -26.53 -36.65 9.62
N LEU A 88 -25.92 -36.04 10.64
CA LEU A 88 -25.39 -36.74 11.83
C LEU A 88 -26.52 -37.41 12.64
N LEU A 89 -27.65 -36.71 12.82
CA LEU A 89 -28.80 -37.26 13.52
C LEU A 89 -29.38 -38.48 12.79
N SER A 90 -29.48 -38.43 11.46
CA SER A 90 -29.90 -39.58 10.65
C SER A 90 -28.90 -40.74 10.72
N MET A 91 -27.60 -40.46 10.77
CA MET A 91 -26.58 -41.51 10.89
C MET A 91 -26.62 -42.18 12.27
N MET A 92 -26.85 -41.42 13.34
CA MET A 92 -27.02 -41.98 14.69
C MET A 92 -28.29 -42.84 14.78
N LEU A 93 -29.42 -42.38 14.23
CA LEU A 93 -30.66 -43.15 14.21
C LEU A 93 -30.57 -44.45 13.40
N VAL A 94 -29.73 -44.49 12.36
CA VAL A 94 -29.47 -45.71 11.57
C VAL A 94 -28.54 -46.68 12.30
N LEU A 95 -27.67 -46.20 13.20
CA LEU A 95 -26.81 -47.05 14.03
C LEU A 95 -27.51 -47.62 15.27
N GLU A 96 -28.65 -47.05 15.67
CA GLU A 96 -29.46 -47.47 16.83
C GLU A 96 -30.57 -48.47 16.47
N LEU A 97 -30.63 -48.92 15.20
CA LEU A 97 -31.52 -49.97 14.66
C LEU A 97 -30.72 -51.23 14.32
#